data_AF-A0A636BAC3-F1
#
_entry.id   AF-A0A636BAC3-F1
#
_cell.length_a   1.000
_cell.length_b   1.000
_cell.length_c   1.000
_cell.angle_alpha   90.00
_cell.angle_beta   90.00
_cell.angle_gamma   90.00
#
_symmetry.space_group_name_H-M   'P 1'
#
loop_
_entity.id
_entity.type
_entity.pdbx_description
1 polymer ?
#
loop_
_entity_poly.entity_id
_entity_poly.type
_entity_poly.pdbx_seq_one_letter_code
_entity_poly.pdbx_strand_id
1 'polypeptide(L)' 'MKLALLGRQALMGVMAVALVAGMSAKSFADEGLLNKVKERGTLLVGLEGTYPPFSFQGEDGKLTGFEVDFAE' A
#
# COMPACT_ATOMS: atom_id res chain seq x y z
N MET A 1 48.99 -18.47 9.97
CA MET A 1 48.25 -17.27 9.54
C MET A 1 47.19 -17.55 8.46
N LYS A 2 47.38 -18.49 7.52
CA LYS A 2 46.42 -18.79 6.44
C LYS A 2 45.09 -19.41 6.94
N LEU A 3 45.13 -20.29 7.96
CA LEU A 3 43.94 -20.92 8.54
C LEU A 3 42.96 -19.91 9.18
N ALA A 4 43.47 -18.88 9.86
CA ALA A 4 42.65 -17.80 10.43
C ALA A 4 42.01 -16.93 9.34
N LEU A 5 42.66 -16.78 8.19
CA LEU A 5 42.15 -16.03 7.04
C LEU A 5 40.98 -16.79 6.37
N LEU A 6 41.11 -18.11 6.21
CA LEU A 6 40.05 -18.99 5.69
C LEU A 6 38.79 -18.99 6.58
N GLY A 7 38.96 -19.04 7.90
CA GLY A 7 37.83 -18.96 8.85
C GLY A 7 37.09 -17.62 8.78
N ARG A 8 37.82 -16.51 8.58
CA ARG A 8 37.21 -15.18 8.44
C ARG A 8 36.48 -15.01 7.10
N GLN A 9 36.98 -15.61 6.02
CA GLN A 9 36.29 -15.63 4.73
C GLN A 9 35.02 -16.48 4.77
N ALA A 10 35.05 -17.63 5.46
CA ALA A 10 33.86 -18.45 5.66
C ALA A 10 32.80 -17.70 6.50
N LEU A 11 33.19 -17.01 7.57
CA LEU A 11 32.29 -16.22 8.40
C LEU A 11 31.64 -15.06 7.62
N MET A 12 32.43 -14.34 6.80
CA MET A 12 31.91 -13.26 5.94
C MET A 12 30.97 -13.79 4.85
N GLY A 13 31.24 -14.97 4.30
CA GLY A 13 30.36 -15.63 3.33
C GLY A 13 29.01 -16.01 3.94
N VAL A 14 29.01 -16.58 5.15
CA VAL A 14 27.77 -16.92 5.88
C VAL A 14 26.97 -15.67 6.22
N MET A 15 27.63 -14.59 6.66
CA MET A 15 26.97 -13.31 6.92
C MET A 15 26.34 -12.70 5.65
N ALA A 16 27.01 -12.77 4.51
CA ALA A 16 26.48 -12.27 3.24
C ALA A 16 25.23 -13.05 2.80
N VAL A 17 25.23 -14.39 2.95
CA VAL A 17 24.07 -15.23 2.64
C VAL A 17 22.90 -14.93 3.59
N ALA A 18 23.17 -14.75 4.88
CA ALA A 18 22.14 -14.41 5.87
C ALA A 18 21.49 -13.04 5.60
N LEU A 19 22.28 -12.03 5.21
CA LEU A 19 21.75 -10.71 4.84
C LEU A 19 20.87 -10.77 3.59
N VAL A 20 21.27 -11.51 2.55
CA VAL A 20 20.48 -11.65 1.31
C VAL A 20 19.17 -12.40 1.58
N ALA A 21 19.19 -13.43 2.44
CA ALA A 21 17.98 -14.15 2.83
C ALA A 21 17.00 -13.26 3.63
N GLY A 22 17.51 -12.37 4.49
CA GLY A 22 16.70 -11.43 5.27
C GLY A 22 16.03 -10.32 4.46
N MET A 23 16.58 -9.95 3.29
CA MET A 23 16.04 -8.89 2.43
C MET A 23 14.82 -9.31 1.62
N SER A 24 14.46 -10.60 1.62
CA SER A 24 13.33 -11.14 0.84
C SER A 24 12.02 -11.23 1.63
N ALA A 25 11.92 -10.57 2.78
CA ALA A 25 10.67 -10.44 3.52
C ALA A 25 9.66 -9.63 2.68
N LYS A 26 8.79 -10.33 1.95
CA LYS A 26 7.63 -9.68 1.31
C LYS A 26 6.80 -9.04 2.42
N SER A 27 6.65 -7.73 2.34
CA SER A 27 5.62 -7.01 3.08
C SER A 27 4.27 -7.59 2.66
N PHE A 28 3.50 -8.11 3.61
CA PHE A 28 2.09 -8.48 3.40
C PHE A 28 1.26 -7.19 3.42
N ALA A 29 1.42 -6.37 2.40
CA ALA A 29 0.39 -5.37 2.10
C ALA A 29 -0.83 -6.14 1.60
N ASP A 30 -2.03 -5.81 2.10
CA ASP A 30 -3.28 -6.36 1.56
C ASP A 30 -3.52 -5.77 0.15
N GLU A 31 -2.83 -6.34 -0.83
CA GLU A 31 -2.99 -5.98 -2.24
C GLU A 31 -4.40 -6.32 -2.76
N GLY A 32 -5.18 -7.11 -2.01
CA GLY A 32 -6.49 -7.58 -2.44
C GLY A 32 -7.47 -6.44 -2.74
N LEU A 33 -7.54 -5.43 -1.86
CA LEU A 33 -8.46 -4.29 -2.06
C LEU A 33 -8.04 -3.41 -3.23
N LEU A 34 -6.75 -3.07 -3.33
CA LEU A 34 -6.24 -2.24 -4.43
C LEU A 34 -6.37 -2.97 -5.78
N ASN A 35 -6.06 -4.27 -5.82
CA ASN A 35 -6.21 -5.07 -7.02
C ASN A 35 -7.68 -5.16 -7.46
N LYS A 36 -8.63 -5.31 -6.52
CA LYS A 36 -10.08 -5.25 -6.82
C LYS A 36 -10.51 -3.90 -7.39
N VAL A 37 -9.99 -2.79 -6.86
CA VAL A 37 -10.27 -1.45 -7.41
C VAL A 37 -9.71 -1.33 -8.83
N LYS A 38 -8.46 -1.78 -9.05
CA LYS A 38 -7.82 -1.78 -10.38
C LYS A 38 -8.56 -2.65 -11.38
N GLU A 39 -8.99 -3.85 -10.98
CA GLU A 39 -9.74 -4.79 -11.83
C GLU A 39 -11.11 -4.23 -12.22
N ARG A 40 -11.82 -3.60 -11.26
CA ARG A 40 -13.11 -2.94 -11.52
C ARG A 40 -12.95 -1.69 -12.39
N GLY A 41 -11.77 -1.05 -12.37
CA GLY A 41 -11.49 0.19 -13.08
C GLY A 41 -12.11 1.44 -12.45
N THR A 42 -12.77 1.31 -11.29
CA THR A 42 -13.44 2.42 -10.59
C THR A 42 -13.26 2.31 -9.07
N LEU A 43 -13.06 3.44 -8.41
CA LEU A 43 -13.13 3.56 -6.95
C LEU A 43 -14.57 3.89 -6.56
N LEU A 44 -15.17 3.07 -5.68
CA LEU A 44 -16.49 3.34 -5.14
C LEU A 44 -16.32 4.11 -3.84
N VAL A 45 -16.88 5.32 -3.78
CA VAL A 45 -16.87 6.20 -2.60
C VAL A 45 -18.30 6.34 -2.10
N GLY A 46 -18.55 5.88 -0.87
CA GLY A 46 -19.84 6.04 -0.20
C GLY A 46 -19.85 7.33 0.61
N LEU A 47 -20.83 8.19 0.36
CA LEU A 47 -21.03 9.47 1.04
C LEU A 47 -22.41 9.47 1.72
N GLU A 48 -22.57 10.28 2.76
CA GLU A 48 -23.84 10.39 3.50
C GLU A 48 -24.93 11.06 2.65
N GLY A 49 -24.62 12.22 2.06
CA GLY A 49 -25.53 12.92 1.15
C GLY A 49 -26.65 13.73 1.83
N THR A 50 -26.61 13.90 3.15
CA THR A 50 -27.55 14.74 3.91
C THR A 50 -26.88 15.71 4.88
N TYR A 51 -25.59 16.01 4.69
CA TYR A 51 -24.79 16.85 5.58
C TYR A 51 -24.08 18.02 4.86
N PRO A 52 -24.78 19.14 4.63
CA PRO A 52 -24.17 20.35 4.09
C PRO A 52 -23.13 20.96 5.05
N PRO A 53 -22.01 21.52 4.54
CA PRO A 53 -21.61 21.68 3.14
C PRO A 53 -20.74 20.52 2.58
N PHE A 54 -20.70 19.37 3.26
CA PHE A 54 -19.77 18.27 2.98
C PHE A 54 -20.28 17.30 1.92
N SER A 55 -21.40 16.63 2.15
CA SER A 55 -22.09 15.84 1.14
C SER A 55 -23.60 15.98 1.29
N PHE A 56 -24.26 16.54 0.27
CA PHE A 56 -25.69 16.84 0.31
C PHE A 56 -26.32 16.86 -1.08
N GLN A 57 -27.66 16.77 -1.15
CA GLN A 57 -28.39 16.94 -2.40
C GLN A 57 -28.53 18.44 -2.75
N GLY A 58 -28.00 18.84 -3.90
CA GLY A 58 -28.12 20.19 -4.45
C GLY A 58 -29.50 20.46 -5.05
N GLU A 59 -29.71 21.71 -5.49
CA GLU A 59 -30.99 22.16 -6.08
C GLU A 59 -31.35 21.42 -7.37
N ASP A 60 -30.36 20.92 -8.10
CA ASP A 60 -30.53 20.10 -9.31
C ASP A 60 -30.81 18.61 -9.00
N GLY A 61 -30.92 18.27 -7.72
CA GLY A 61 -31.15 16.91 -7.24
C GLY A 61 -29.91 16.03 -7.24
N LYS A 62 -28.71 16.54 -7.59
CA LYS A 62 -27.47 15.77 -7.58
C LYS A 62 -26.75 15.86 -6.23
N LEU A 63 -25.93 14.86 -5.95
CA LEU A 63 -25.03 14.87 -4.80
C LEU A 63 -23.90 15.90 -5.04
N THR A 64 -23.67 16.80 -4.09
CA THR A 64 -22.65 17.86 -4.14
C THR A 64 -22.06 18.11 -2.75
N GLY A 65 -21.07 19.00 -2.67
CA GLY A 65 -20.37 19.39 -1.45
C GLY A 65 -18.89 19.01 -1.46
N PHE A 66 -18.16 19.45 -0.43
CA PHE A 66 -16.71 19.27 -0.34
C PHE A 66 -16.24 17.82 -0.51
N GLU A 67 -16.95 16.83 0.06
CA GLU A 67 -16.55 15.42 -0.03
C GLU A 67 -16.75 14.84 -1.43
N VAL A 68 -17.71 15.38 -2.19
CA VAL A 68 -17.92 15.03 -3.60
C VAL A 68 -16.78 15.58 -4.45
N ASP A 69 -16.47 16.86 -4.27
CA ASP A 69 -15.37 17.54 -4.98
C ASP A 69 -14.01 16.91 -4.65
N PHE A 70 -13.84 16.38 -3.43
CA PHE A 70 -12.62 15.68 -3.02
C PHE A 70 -12.51 14.27 -3.63
N ALA A 71 -13.63 13.65 -4.00
CA ALA A 71 -13.69 12.29 -4.53
C ALA A 71 -13.64 12.21 -6.06
N GLU A 72 -13.91 13.31 -6.77
CA GLU A 72 -13.72 13.47 -8.23
C GLU A 72 -12.24 13.53 -8.65
#